data_AF-A0A2E3C829-F1
#
_entry.id   AF-A0A2E3C829-F1
#
_cell.length_a   1.000
_cell.length_b   1.000
_cell.length_c   1.000
_cell.angle_alpha   90.00
_cell.angle_beta   90.00
_cell.angle_gamma   90.00
#
_symmetry.space_group_name_H-M   'P 1'
#
loop_
_entity.id
_entity.type
_entity.pdbx_description
1 polymer ?
#
loop_
_entity_poly.entity_id
_entity_poly.type
_entity_poly.pdbx_seq_one_letter_code
_entity_poly.pdbx_strand_id
1 'polypeptide(L)'
;MAIPTMLRLGDLVIQLIVVRDDIDEDDRDAIQVQTLVQNPTKNNLKAPKLNIKTSGARVQIFKSLSTNIIAKGQDDALHFLPKKPGAWILTAEHLGKQGELGPFPGDYRMEVNIEEITIESENSQDLLSDAFENALSGFGIEDSFSNQININEENDPLAAAFAHGISNSPPSPPTPIENQIGSNSENPMTGPPQGPQMTGPPQGPPMTGPPQGPQMT
;
A
#
# COMPACT_ATOMS: atom_id res chain seq x y z
N MET A 1 -5.27 -7.99 -0.25
CA MET A 1 -4.01 -7.22 -0.21
C MET A 1 -4.07 -6.23 -1.36
N ALA A 2 -3.94 -4.92 -1.10
CA ALA A 2 -4.02 -3.91 -2.16
C ALA A 2 -2.71 -3.85 -2.95
N ILE A 3 -2.79 -3.77 -4.28
CA ILE A 3 -1.61 -3.64 -5.14
C ILE A 3 -1.17 -2.17 -5.13
N PRO A 4 0.11 -1.85 -4.87
CA PRO A 4 0.59 -0.47 -4.91
C PRO A 4 0.41 0.17 -6.29
N THR A 5 -0.14 1.39 -6.31
CA THR A 5 -0.38 2.17 -7.54
C THR A 5 0.49 3.42 -7.64
N MET A 6 1.36 3.65 -6.65
CA MET A 6 2.21 4.83 -6.56
C MET A 6 3.67 4.46 -6.36
N LEU A 7 4.55 5.09 -7.13
CA LEU A 7 6.00 4.95 -7.10
C LEU A 7 6.64 6.32 -6.94
N ARG A 8 7.53 6.45 -5.95
CA ARG A 8 8.42 7.62 -5.82
C ARG A 8 9.74 7.31 -6.51
N LEU A 9 10.11 8.13 -7.50
CA LEU A 9 11.34 7.95 -8.28
C LEU A 9 12.17 9.24 -8.26
N GLY A 10 13.10 9.32 -7.30
CA GLY A 10 13.79 10.57 -7.00
C GLY A 10 12.78 11.59 -6.48
N ASP A 11 12.75 12.75 -7.12
CA ASP A 11 11.87 13.86 -6.74
C ASP A 11 10.50 13.83 -7.46
N LEU A 12 10.23 12.80 -8.27
CA LEU A 12 8.98 12.63 -8.98
C LEU A 12 8.08 11.62 -8.29
N VAL A 13 6.76 11.87 -8.34
CA VAL A 13 5.73 10.92 -7.93
C VAL A 13 5.04 10.41 -9.18
N ILE A 14 5.03 9.09 -9.36
CA ILE A 14 4.40 8.40 -10.49
C ILE A 14 3.23 7.61 -9.94
N GLN A 15 2.04 7.83 -10.47
CA GLN A 15 0.83 7.19 -10.00
C GLN A 15 0.04 6.61 -11.17
N LEU A 16 -0.35 5.36 -11.04
CA LEU A 16 -1.34 4.74 -11.90
C LEU A 16 -2.72 5.24 -11.48
N ILE A 17 -3.42 5.93 -12.38
CA ILE A 17 -4.69 6.60 -12.06
C ILE A 17 -5.89 5.97 -12.76
N VAL A 18 -5.72 5.40 -13.95
CA VAL A 18 -6.81 4.74 -14.68
C VAL A 18 -6.30 3.45 -15.32
N VAL A 19 -7.03 2.37 -15.09
CA VAL A 19 -6.95 1.12 -15.85
C VAL A 19 -8.38 0.69 -16.16
N ARG A 20 -8.81 0.90 -17.40
CA ARG A 20 -10.18 0.59 -17.82
C ARG A 20 -10.23 -0.04 -19.19
N ASP A 21 -11.30 -0.75 -19.44
CA ASP A 21 -11.60 -1.24 -20.77
C ASP A 21 -11.98 -0.08 -21.67
N ASP A 22 -11.22 0.10 -22.76
CA ASP A 22 -11.57 1.01 -23.83
C ASP A 22 -12.34 0.23 -24.88
N ILE A 23 -13.62 0.53 -24.98
CA ILE A 23 -14.59 -0.06 -25.90
C ILE A 23 -15.30 1.13 -26.53
N ASP A 24 -14.56 1.85 -27.35
CA ASP A 24 -15.09 2.97 -28.11
C ASP A 24 -15.61 2.52 -29.49
N GLU A 25 -16.16 3.46 -30.25
CA GLU A 25 -16.75 3.21 -31.59
C GLU A 25 -15.73 2.68 -32.61
N ASP A 26 -14.44 2.76 -32.31
CA ASP A 26 -13.34 2.29 -33.15
C ASP A 26 -12.99 0.80 -32.90
N ASP A 27 -13.79 0.07 -32.11
CA ASP A 27 -13.61 -1.36 -31.79
C ASP A 27 -12.17 -1.70 -31.35
N ARG A 28 -11.49 -0.77 -30.67
CA ARG A 28 -10.06 -0.93 -30.32
C ARG A 28 -9.81 -2.14 -29.42
N ASP A 29 -10.85 -2.63 -28.74
CA ASP A 29 -10.81 -3.79 -27.86
C ASP A 29 -9.52 -3.82 -27.04
N ALA A 30 -9.29 -2.73 -26.31
CA ALA A 30 -8.07 -2.50 -25.57
C ALA A 30 -8.35 -2.18 -24.09
N ILE A 31 -7.28 -2.17 -23.31
CA ILE A 31 -7.25 -1.68 -21.94
C ILE A 31 -6.45 -0.39 -21.97
N GLN A 32 -7.11 0.71 -21.61
CA GLN A 32 -6.48 2.01 -21.41
C GLN A 32 -5.76 2.01 -20.05
N VAL A 33 -4.48 2.38 -20.06
CA VAL A 33 -3.65 2.57 -18.88
C VAL A 33 -3.17 4.01 -18.85
N GLN A 34 -3.65 4.79 -17.88
CA GLN A 34 -3.24 6.17 -17.65
C GLN A 34 -2.36 6.29 -16.41
N THR A 35 -1.20 6.91 -16.60
CA THR A 35 -0.23 7.19 -15.54
C THR A 35 -0.06 8.69 -15.41
N LEU A 36 -0.21 9.20 -14.20
CA LEU A 36 0.07 10.58 -13.83
C LEU A 36 1.47 10.68 -13.24
N VAL A 37 2.24 11.66 -13.69
CA VAL A 37 3.56 11.99 -13.14
C VAL A 37 3.52 13.40 -12.60
N GLN A 38 3.85 13.55 -11.34
CA GLN A 38 3.80 14.81 -10.62
C GLN A 38 5.21 15.24 -10.22
N ASN A 39 5.46 16.54 -10.37
CA ASN A 39 6.66 17.20 -9.91
C ASN A 39 6.33 18.05 -8.66
N PRO A 40 6.48 17.50 -7.45
CA PRO A 40 6.26 18.24 -6.21
C PRO A 40 7.33 19.32 -5.94
N THR A 41 8.38 19.44 -6.75
CA THR A 41 9.48 20.37 -6.48
C THR A 41 9.20 21.78 -7.01
N LYS A 42 10.01 22.75 -6.57
CA LYS A 42 9.96 24.15 -7.03
C LYS A 42 10.72 24.37 -8.35
N ASN A 43 11.36 23.34 -8.90
CA ASN A 43 12.16 23.42 -10.11
C ASN A 43 11.52 22.60 -11.24
N ASN A 44 11.81 22.95 -12.49
CA ASN A 44 11.40 22.11 -13.62
C ASN A 44 12.27 20.84 -13.63
N LEU A 45 11.63 19.69 -13.74
CA LEU A 45 12.30 18.39 -13.77
C LEU A 45 12.16 17.73 -15.14
N LYS A 46 13.16 16.95 -15.53
CA LYS A 46 13.08 16.13 -16.74
C LYS A 46 12.03 15.04 -16.55
N ALA A 47 11.18 14.79 -17.54
CA ALA A 47 10.21 13.71 -17.42
C ALA A 47 10.89 12.33 -17.36
N PRO A 48 10.32 11.37 -16.62
CA PRO A 48 10.78 10.00 -16.60
C PRO A 48 10.45 9.32 -17.93
N LYS A 49 11.23 8.30 -18.31
CA LYS A 49 10.82 7.39 -19.38
C LYS A 49 9.91 6.33 -18.77
N LEU A 50 8.67 6.27 -19.23
CA LEU A 50 7.72 5.23 -18.84
C LEU A 50 7.68 4.13 -19.89
N ASN A 51 7.57 2.88 -19.44
CA ASN A 51 7.36 1.74 -20.32
C ASN A 51 6.55 0.66 -19.59
N ILE A 52 5.68 -0.05 -20.31
CA ILE A 52 4.94 -1.18 -19.76
C ILE A 52 5.52 -2.48 -20.32
N LYS A 53 5.91 -3.38 -19.41
CA LYS A 53 6.31 -4.74 -19.73
C LYS A 53 5.12 -5.66 -19.51
N THR A 54 4.86 -6.56 -20.43
CA THR A 54 3.79 -7.56 -20.34
C THR A 54 4.36 -8.96 -20.48
N SER A 55 3.55 -9.98 -20.21
CA SER A 55 3.93 -11.40 -20.36
C SER A 55 3.96 -11.89 -21.82
N GLY A 56 4.18 -10.99 -22.80
CA GLY A 56 4.24 -11.33 -24.23
C GLY A 56 3.23 -10.58 -25.11
N ALA A 57 2.46 -9.66 -24.55
CA ALA A 57 1.54 -8.81 -25.27
C ALA A 57 2.21 -7.53 -25.81
N ARG A 58 1.79 -7.08 -26.99
CA ARG A 58 2.27 -5.80 -27.54
C ARG A 58 1.62 -4.63 -26.80
N VAL A 59 2.43 -3.66 -26.38
CA VAL A 59 1.96 -2.39 -25.80
C VAL A 59 1.99 -1.31 -26.87
N GLN A 60 0.94 -0.50 -26.93
CA GLN A 60 0.90 0.70 -27.76
C GLN A 60 0.97 1.95 -26.89
N ILE A 61 1.87 2.86 -27.25
CA ILE A 61 1.97 4.18 -26.61
C ILE A 61 1.05 5.13 -27.38
N PHE A 62 0.07 5.72 -26.70
CA PHE A 62 -0.86 6.68 -27.31
C PHE A 62 -0.45 8.11 -26.99
N LYS A 63 -0.09 8.37 -25.73
CA LYS A 63 0.41 9.67 -25.27
C LYS A 63 1.66 9.45 -24.43
N SER A 64 2.76 10.08 -24.85
CA SER A 64 4.00 10.14 -24.10
C SER A 64 4.03 11.41 -23.23
N LEU A 65 4.81 11.37 -22.15
CA LEU A 65 5.10 12.57 -21.36
C LEU A 65 5.85 13.61 -22.19
N SER A 66 5.65 14.87 -21.83
CA SER A 66 6.45 16.01 -22.25
C SER A 66 7.91 15.80 -21.84
N THR A 67 8.86 16.50 -22.47
CA THR A 67 10.28 16.34 -22.14
C THR A 67 10.64 16.82 -20.72
N ASN A 68 9.91 17.82 -20.22
CA ASN A 68 10.05 18.38 -18.89
C ASN A 68 8.69 18.57 -18.23
N ILE A 69 8.64 18.38 -16.91
CA ILE A 69 7.49 18.65 -16.06
C ILE A 69 7.80 19.93 -15.27
N ILE A 70 6.94 20.93 -15.43
CA ILE A 70 7.11 22.23 -14.77
C ILE A 70 7.08 22.09 -13.23
N ALA A 71 7.68 23.06 -12.54
CA ALA A 71 7.63 23.15 -11.08
C ALA A 71 6.19 23.09 -10.55
N LYS A 72 5.95 22.27 -9.51
CA LYS A 72 4.61 22.00 -8.95
C LYS A 72 3.58 21.52 -9.99
N GLY A 73 4.04 21.06 -11.15
CA GLY A 73 3.21 20.62 -12.25
C GLY A 73 2.99 19.12 -12.26
N GLN A 74 2.17 18.70 -13.22
CA GLN A 74 1.91 17.31 -13.53
C GLN A 74 1.80 17.11 -15.03
N ASP A 75 2.04 15.88 -15.46
CA ASP A 75 1.85 15.44 -16.83
C ASP A 75 1.40 13.97 -16.84
N ASP A 76 0.72 13.53 -17.89
CA ASP A 76 0.12 12.21 -17.95
C ASP A 76 0.49 11.47 -19.24
N ALA A 77 0.70 10.17 -19.09
CA ALA A 77 0.98 9.25 -20.19
C ALA A 77 -0.15 8.24 -20.35
N LEU A 78 -0.43 7.86 -21.60
CA LEU A 78 -1.49 6.95 -21.97
C LEU A 78 -0.96 5.80 -22.82
N HIS A 79 -1.24 4.58 -22.37
CA HIS A 79 -0.86 3.34 -23.04
C HIS A 79 -2.09 2.48 -23.27
N PHE A 80 -2.06 1.68 -24.34
CA PHE A 80 -3.05 0.67 -24.62
C PHE A 80 -2.41 -0.72 -24.56
N LEU A 81 -3.08 -1.61 -23.83
CA LEU A 81 -2.79 -3.03 -23.76
C LEU A 81 -3.93 -3.80 -24.46
N PRO A 82 -3.68 -4.98 -25.04
CA PRO A 82 -4.77 -5.82 -25.53
C PRO A 82 -5.63 -6.32 -24.36
N LYS A 83 -6.88 -6.75 -24.61
CA LYS A 83 -7.82 -7.27 -23.58
C LYS A 83 -7.26 -8.38 -22.70
N LYS A 84 -6.27 -9.14 -23.19
CA LYS A 84 -5.62 -10.24 -22.46
C LYS A 84 -4.11 -10.03 -22.43
N PRO A 85 -3.60 -9.05 -21.67
CA PRO A 85 -2.18 -8.73 -21.68
C PRO A 85 -1.34 -9.69 -20.82
N GLY A 86 -1.99 -10.57 -20.06
CA GLY A 86 -1.34 -11.31 -18.98
C GLY A 86 -0.95 -10.39 -17.82
N ALA A 87 -0.03 -10.83 -16.96
CA ALA A 87 0.54 -9.95 -15.95
C ALA A 87 1.43 -8.89 -16.62
N TRP A 88 1.40 -7.67 -16.06
CA TRP A 88 2.15 -6.54 -16.59
C TRP A 88 2.75 -5.67 -15.49
N ILE A 89 3.81 -4.94 -15.82
CA ILE A 89 4.59 -4.11 -14.90
C ILE A 89 4.77 -2.75 -15.58
N LEU A 90 4.47 -1.67 -14.85
CA LEU A 90 4.85 -0.32 -15.27
C LEU A 90 6.28 -0.06 -14.78
N THR A 91 7.15 0.32 -15.68
CA THR A 91 8.56 0.63 -15.41
C THR A 91 8.83 2.09 -15.69
N ALA A 92 9.63 2.72 -14.84
CA ALA A 92 9.98 4.11 -14.93
C ALA A 92 11.50 4.30 -14.78
N GLU A 93 12.09 5.14 -15.63
CA GLU A 93 13.51 5.51 -15.55
C GLU A 93 13.66 7.04 -15.48
N HIS A 94 14.36 7.53 -14.47
CA HIS A 94 14.61 8.95 -14.27
C HIS A 94 16.03 9.18 -13.77
N LEU A 95 16.82 9.95 -14.53
CA LEU A 95 18.21 10.31 -14.19
C LEU A 95 19.09 9.11 -13.80
N GLY A 96 18.92 7.97 -14.49
CA GLY A 96 19.67 6.74 -14.24
C GLY A 96 19.13 5.88 -13.09
N LYS A 97 18.10 6.33 -12.37
CA LYS A 97 17.35 5.50 -11.41
C LYS A 97 16.20 4.80 -12.11
N GLN A 98 15.92 3.56 -11.71
CA GLN A 98 14.81 2.77 -12.20
C GLN A 98 13.84 2.46 -11.05
N GLY A 99 12.55 2.41 -11.35
CA GLY A 99 11.51 1.97 -10.45
C GLY A 99 10.41 1.22 -11.20
N GLU A 100 9.70 0.35 -10.49
CA GLU A 100 8.68 -0.50 -11.08
C GLU A 100 7.40 -0.49 -10.21
N LEU A 101 6.25 -0.61 -10.87
CA LEU A 101 4.93 -0.78 -10.26
C LEU A 101 4.28 -2.06 -10.77
N GLY A 102 3.70 -2.82 -9.86
CA GLY A 102 3.13 -4.13 -10.11
C GLY A 102 3.97 -5.27 -9.52
N PRO A 103 3.81 -6.50 -10.03
CA PRO A 103 3.03 -6.87 -11.21
C PRO A 103 1.52 -6.69 -10.99
N PHE A 104 0.84 -6.17 -12.00
CA PHE A 104 -0.60 -6.08 -12.08
C PHE A 104 -1.15 -7.29 -12.85
N PRO A 105 -2.23 -7.92 -12.39
CA PRO A 105 -2.89 -8.97 -13.16
C PRO A 105 -3.59 -8.37 -14.41
N GLY A 106 -3.84 -9.21 -15.41
CA GLY A 106 -4.39 -8.75 -16.71
C GLY A 106 -5.83 -8.21 -16.63
N ASP A 107 -6.57 -8.64 -15.61
CA ASP A 107 -7.92 -8.20 -15.27
C ASP A 107 -7.93 -7.03 -14.28
N TYR A 108 -6.76 -6.47 -13.92
CA TYR A 108 -6.68 -5.32 -13.04
C TYR A 108 -7.41 -4.12 -13.65
N ARG A 109 -8.32 -3.51 -12.88
CA ARG A 109 -9.07 -2.31 -13.27
C ARG A 109 -9.12 -1.34 -12.09
N MET A 110 -8.97 -0.06 -12.38
CA MET A 110 -9.03 1.00 -11.38
C MET A 110 -9.36 2.34 -12.03
N GLU A 111 -9.92 3.24 -11.24
CA GLU A 111 -10.11 4.64 -11.61
C GLU A 111 -10.00 5.46 -10.34
N VAL A 112 -9.05 6.40 -10.31
CA VAL A 112 -8.82 7.30 -9.19
C VAL A 112 -9.39 8.66 -9.54
N ASN A 113 -10.19 9.24 -8.64
CA ASN A 113 -10.64 10.61 -8.81
C ASN A 113 -9.45 11.56 -8.63
N ILE A 114 -9.07 12.26 -9.69
CA ILE A 114 -7.88 13.12 -9.73
C ILE A 114 -8.03 14.35 -8.82
N GLU A 115 -9.26 14.75 -8.50
CA GLU A 115 -9.55 15.84 -7.54
C GLU A 115 -8.98 15.56 -6.14
N GLU A 116 -8.80 14.28 -5.78
CA GLU A 116 -8.22 13.85 -4.51
C GLU A 116 -6.68 13.87 -4.51
N ILE A 117 -6.04 13.95 -5.69
CA ILE A 117 -4.57 13.95 -5.83
C ILE A 117 -4.03 15.38 -5.72
N THR A 118 -4.42 16.09 -4.65
CA THR A 118 -3.81 17.37 -4.31
C THR A 118 -2.49 17.09 -3.60
N ILE A 119 -1.36 17.22 -4.30
CA ILE A 119 -0.08 17.44 -3.61
C ILE A 119 -0.16 18.87 -3.10
N GLU A 120 -0.45 19.02 -1.80
CA GLU A 120 -0.38 20.29 -1.11
C GLU A 120 0.99 20.92 -1.40
N SER A 121 0.97 21.92 -2.29
CA SER A 121 2.11 22.79 -2.47
C SER A 121 2.20 23.62 -1.22
N GLU A 122 3.20 23.36 -0.37
CA GLU A 122 3.64 24.20 0.74
C GLU A 122 3.49 25.69 0.39
N ASN A 123 2.34 26.24 0.76
CA ASN A 123 2.00 27.66 0.73
C ASN A 123 0.68 27.92 1.49
N SER A 124 0.00 26.89 2.00
CA SER A 124 -1.02 27.06 3.02
C SER A 124 -0.34 27.28 4.37
N GLN A 125 -0.53 28.49 4.91
CA GLN A 125 -0.39 28.72 6.34
C GLN A 125 -0.99 27.56 7.11
N ASP A 126 -0.22 27.13 8.09
CA ASP A 126 -0.33 25.86 8.79
C ASP A 126 -1.52 25.92 9.76
N LEU A 127 -2.74 25.93 9.20
CA LEU A 127 -4.00 26.04 9.95
C LEU A 127 -4.18 24.90 10.98
N LEU A 128 -3.50 23.76 10.74
CA LEU A 128 -3.45 22.65 11.68
C LEU A 128 -2.44 22.88 12.81
N SER A 129 -1.33 23.57 12.55
CA SER A 129 -0.35 23.92 13.59
C SER A 129 -0.91 24.97 14.54
N ASP A 130 -1.65 25.97 14.02
CA ASP A 130 -2.35 26.94 14.85
C ASP A 130 -3.41 26.25 15.73
N ALA A 131 -4.16 25.28 15.21
CA ALA A 131 -5.13 24.52 15.98
C ALA A 131 -4.48 23.60 17.04
N PHE A 132 -3.30 23.03 16.74
CA PHE A 132 -2.56 22.17 17.66
C PHE A 132 -1.92 22.98 18.80
N GLU A 133 -1.34 24.15 18.52
CA GLU A 133 -0.84 25.06 19.56
C GLU A 133 -1.98 25.60 20.44
N ASN A 134 -3.13 25.95 19.85
CA ASN A 134 -4.28 26.45 20.61
C ASN A 134 -4.94 25.35 21.48
N ALA A 135 -4.89 24.09 21.04
CA ALA A 135 -5.32 22.96 21.86
C ALA A 135 -4.32 22.63 22.98
N LEU A 136 -3.01 22.84 22.74
CA LEU A 136 -1.96 22.59 23.72
C LEU A 136 -1.91 23.68 24.81
N SER A 137 -2.22 24.93 24.47
CA SER A 137 -2.26 26.07 25.42
C SER A 137 -3.36 25.93 26.48
N GLY A 138 -4.35 25.06 26.27
CA GLY A 138 -5.42 24.74 27.23
C GLY A 138 -5.14 23.55 28.14
N PHE A 139 -4.05 22.81 27.95
CA PHE A 139 -3.74 21.62 28.74
C PHE A 139 -2.80 21.98 29.90
N GLY A 140 -3.35 22.24 31.09
CA GLY A 140 -2.57 22.47 32.31
C GLY A 140 -2.86 23.78 33.07
N ILE A 141 -3.87 24.56 32.66
CA ILE A 141 -4.35 25.71 33.44
C ILE A 141 -5.61 25.27 34.18
N GLU A 142 -5.42 24.50 35.25
CA GLU A 142 -6.47 24.25 36.23
C GLU A 142 -6.67 25.51 37.09
N ASP A 143 -7.52 26.42 36.62
CA ASP A 143 -8.09 27.44 37.49
C ASP A 143 -8.88 26.72 38.58
N SER A 144 -8.34 26.77 39.80
CA SER A 144 -8.93 26.20 41.00
C SER A 144 -10.22 26.95 41.37
N PHE A 145 -11.31 26.67 40.67
CA PHE A 145 -12.65 27.03 41.12
C PHE A 145 -13.22 25.87 41.94
N SER A 146 -13.03 25.98 43.26
CA SER A 146 -13.66 25.12 44.26
C SER A 146 -15.18 25.38 44.29
N ASN A 147 -15.92 24.72 43.40
CA ASN A 147 -17.34 24.49 43.63
C ASN A 147 -17.49 23.25 44.51
N GLN A 148 -17.48 23.49 45.82
CA GLN A 148 -17.82 22.48 46.82
C GLN A 148 -19.30 22.12 46.66
N ILE A 149 -19.58 21.06 45.90
CA ILE A 149 -20.91 20.47 45.78
C ILE A 149 -21.22 19.80 47.12
N ASN A 150 -22.19 20.33 47.86
CA ASN A 150 -22.67 19.75 49.10
C ASN A 150 -23.61 18.59 48.76
N ILE A 151 -23.07 17.36 48.75
CA ILE A 151 -23.82 16.14 48.48
C ILE A 151 -24.49 15.72 49.79
N ASN A 152 -25.82 15.77 49.83
CA ASN A 152 -26.59 15.27 50.97
C ASN A 152 -26.73 13.75 50.86
N GLU A 153 -25.86 13.02 51.56
CA GLU A 153 -25.76 11.56 51.53
C GLU A 153 -26.92 10.82 52.21
N GLU A 154 -27.81 11.52 52.92
CA GLU A 154 -28.83 10.87 53.75
C GLU A 154 -30.03 10.34 52.95
N ASN A 155 -30.23 10.80 51.70
CA ASN A 155 -31.40 10.45 50.88
C ASN A 155 -31.06 9.86 49.51
N ASP A 156 -29.78 9.63 49.18
CA ASP A 156 -29.38 9.07 47.90
C ASP A 156 -28.53 7.78 48.08
N PRO A 157 -29.13 6.59 47.94
CA PRO A 157 -28.41 5.32 48.06
C PRO A 157 -27.38 5.12 46.94
N LEU A 158 -27.49 5.86 45.83
CA LEU A 158 -26.51 5.82 44.75
C LEU A 158 -25.25 6.59 45.14
N ALA A 159 -25.38 7.74 45.83
CA ALA A 159 -24.25 8.55 46.30
C ALA A 159 -23.40 7.82 47.36
N ALA A 160 -24.05 7.09 48.28
CA ALA A 160 -23.35 6.31 49.30
C ALA A 160 -22.45 5.19 48.73
N ALA A 161 -22.84 4.59 47.59
CA ALA A 161 -22.08 3.53 46.94
C ALA A 161 -20.75 4.03 46.35
N PHE A 162 -20.68 5.29 45.92
CA PHE A 162 -19.46 5.88 45.34
C PHE A 162 -18.51 6.43 46.42
N ALA A 163 -19.03 6.91 47.55
CA ALA A 163 -18.20 7.44 48.65
C ALA A 163 -17.34 6.35 49.33
N HIS A 164 -17.83 5.11 49.41
CA HIS A 164 -17.10 3.99 50.01
C HIS A 164 -16.10 3.30 49.05
N GLY A 165 -16.05 3.69 47.78
CA GLY A 165 -15.30 2.96 46.73
C GLY A 165 -13.85 3.38 46.53
N ILE A 166 -13.42 4.54 47.04
CA ILE A 166 -12.06 5.07 46.86
C ILE A 166 -11.21 4.85 48.11
N SER A 167 -11.03 3.58 48.48
CA SER A 167 -9.92 3.21 49.38
C SER A 167 -8.66 3.02 48.54
N ASN A 168 -7.80 4.03 48.54
CA ASN A 168 -6.47 4.03 47.92
C ASN A 168 -5.59 2.95 48.55
N SER A 169 -5.51 1.77 47.94
CA SER A 169 -4.48 0.78 48.21
C SER A 169 -4.04 0.13 46.89
N PRO A 170 -2.74 0.17 46.54
CA PRO A 170 -2.25 -0.43 45.30
C PRO A 170 -2.40 -1.96 45.33
N PRO A 171 -2.67 -2.60 44.19
CA PRO A 171 -2.84 -4.05 44.12
C PRO A 171 -1.52 -4.79 44.39
N SER A 172 -1.58 -5.81 45.25
CA SER A 172 -0.47 -6.74 45.48
C SER A 172 -0.31 -7.72 44.30
N PRO A 173 0.91 -8.16 43.97
CA PRO A 173 1.14 -9.09 42.86
C PRO A 173 0.64 -10.51 43.20
N PRO A 174 0.23 -11.30 42.19
CA PRO A 174 -0.32 -12.64 42.41
C PRO A 174 0.77 -13.65 42.82
N THR A 175 0.50 -14.39 43.89
CA THR A 175 1.25 -15.58 44.32
C THR A 175 1.06 -16.75 43.35
N PRO A 176 2.10 -17.60 43.13
CA PRO A 176 1.99 -18.80 42.30
C PRO A 176 1.26 -19.91 43.07
N ILE A 177 0.29 -20.57 42.43
CA ILE A 177 -0.38 -21.77 42.98
C ILE A 177 0.34 -23.01 42.45
N GLU A 178 0.86 -23.80 43.40
CA GLU A 178 1.52 -25.09 43.23
C GLU A 178 0.49 -26.24 43.32
N ASN A 179 0.58 -27.15 42.35
CA ASN A 179 0.17 -28.57 42.26
C ASN A 179 -1.05 -29.14 43.04
N GLN A 180 -1.87 -29.91 42.29
CA GLN A 180 -2.23 -31.32 42.56
C GLN A 180 -2.96 -31.90 41.32
N ILE A 181 -2.31 -32.73 40.51
CA ILE A 181 -2.29 -34.21 40.53
C ILE A 181 -3.69 -34.84 40.47
N GLY A 182 -4.04 -35.34 39.28
CA GLY A 182 -5.16 -36.24 39.02
C GLY A 182 -4.81 -37.15 37.84
N SER A 183 -4.28 -38.32 38.17
CA SER A 183 -3.89 -39.45 37.32
C SER A 183 -5.09 -40.19 36.72
N ASN A 184 -5.02 -40.57 35.43
CA ASN A 184 -5.02 -41.99 35.04
C ASN A 184 -4.83 -42.24 33.52
N SER A 185 -3.89 -43.14 33.26
CA SER A 185 -3.85 -44.21 32.24
C SER A 185 -4.11 -43.87 30.76
N GLU A 186 -3.04 -43.88 29.95
CA GLU A 186 -2.53 -45.05 29.20
C GLU A 186 -3.21 -45.21 27.83
N ASN A 187 -2.49 -44.85 26.76
CA ASN A 187 -2.32 -45.76 25.63
C ASN A 187 -1.06 -45.39 24.81
N PRO A 188 -0.39 -46.39 24.20
CA PRO A 188 0.99 -46.29 23.78
C PRO A 188 1.18 -45.76 22.35
N MET A 189 2.41 -45.29 22.13
CA MET A 189 3.06 -44.87 20.90
C MET A 189 2.62 -45.61 19.61
N THR A 190 2.26 -44.84 18.59
CA THR A 190 2.45 -45.20 17.18
C THR A 190 3.08 -44.01 16.46
N GLY A 191 4.18 -44.27 15.73
CA GLY A 191 5.16 -43.30 15.24
C GLY A 191 4.68 -42.22 14.26
N PRO A 192 5.59 -41.31 13.84
CA PRO A 192 5.25 -40.19 12.98
C PRO A 192 4.86 -40.66 11.57
N PRO A 193 3.85 -40.04 10.92
CA PRO A 193 3.49 -40.37 9.55
C PRO A 193 4.63 -39.98 8.60
N GLN A 194 5.11 -40.95 7.82
CA GLN A 194 6.01 -40.70 6.70
C GLN A 194 5.32 -39.76 5.70
N GLY A 195 5.93 -38.60 5.45
CA GLY A 195 5.50 -37.70 4.39
C GLY A 195 5.63 -38.35 2.99
N PRO A 196 4.88 -37.88 1.99
CA PRO A 196 4.97 -38.40 0.63
C PRO A 196 6.37 -38.20 0.04
N GLN A 197 6.88 -39.23 -0.64
CA GLN A 197 8.14 -39.21 -1.36
C GLN A 197 8.13 -38.11 -2.43
N MET A 198 9.12 -37.20 -2.39
CA MET A 198 9.35 -36.24 -3.47
C MET A 198 9.89 -36.97 -4.71
N THR A 199 9.06 -37.10 -5.75
CA THR A 199 9.53 -37.44 -7.09
C THR A 199 10.30 -36.24 -7.64
N GLY A 200 11.55 -36.46 -8.05
CA GLY A 200 12.45 -35.44 -8.61
C GLY A 200 11.93 -34.80 -9.91
N PRO A 201 12.58 -33.71 -10.38
CA PRO A 201 12.13 -32.96 -11.54
C PRO A 201 12.25 -33.78 -12.84
N PRO A 202 11.32 -33.60 -13.80
CA PRO A 202 11.36 -34.31 -15.08
C PRO A 202 12.58 -33.89 -15.90
N GLN A 203 13.30 -34.89 -16.43
CA GLN A 203 14.42 -34.67 -17.36
C GLN A 203 13.93 -33.94 -18.62
N GLY A 204 14.62 -32.85 -18.98
CA GLY A 204 14.33 -32.06 -20.16
C GLY A 204 14.55 -32.82 -21.48
N PRO A 205 14.03 -32.29 -22.61
CA PRO A 205 14.11 -32.94 -23.91
C PRO A 205 15.55 -32.97 -24.47
N PRO A 206 15.89 -33.95 -25.31
CA PRO A 206 17.23 -34.08 -25.89
C PRO A 206 17.54 -32.91 -26.83
N MET A 207 18.66 -32.22 -26.60
CA MET A 207 19.18 -31.21 -27.52
C MET A 207 19.72 -31.89 -28.79
N THR A 208 19.02 -31.71 -29.90
CA THR A 208 19.58 -31.94 -31.24
C THR A 208 20.50 -30.77 -31.60
N GLY A 209 21.77 -31.06 -31.91
CA GLY A 209 22.78 -30.07 -32.29
C GLY A 209 22.46 -29.33 -33.60
N PRO A 210 23.19 -28.25 -33.91
CA PRO A 210 22.90 -27.38 -35.05
C PRO A 210 23.22 -28.04 -36.40
N PRO A 211 22.45 -27.71 -37.47
CA PRO A 211 22.66 -28.27 -38.80
C PRO A 211 23.96 -27.75 -39.43
N GLN A 212 24.77 -28.67 -39.97
CA GLN A 212 25.92 -28.33 -40.82
C GLN A 212 25.43 -27.63 -42.09
N GLY A 213 25.92 -26.41 -42.34
CA GLY A 213 25.72 -25.68 -43.58
C GLY A 213 26.54 -26.26 -44.75
N PRO A 214 26.24 -25.88 -46.00
CA PRO A 214 26.77 -26.53 -47.19
C PRO A 214 28.24 -26.17 -47.45
N GLN A 215 29.04 -27.15 -47.84
CA GLN A 215 30.37 -26.95 -48.42
C GLN A 215 30.22 -26.38 -49.84
N MET A 216 30.86 -25.25 -50.12
CA MET A 216 31.11 -24.81 -51.50
C MET A 216 32.56 -25.12 -51.87
N THR A 217 32.71 -25.91 -52.93
CA THR A 217 33.91 -26.08 -53.76
C THR A 217 34.16 -24.86 -54.64
#